data_AF-A0A2E6YC03-F1
#
_entry.id   AF-A0A2E6YC03-F1
#
_cell.length_a   1.000
_cell.length_b   1.000
_cell.length_c   1.000
_cell.angle_alpha   90.00
_cell.angle_beta   90.00
_cell.angle_gamma   90.00
#
_symmetry.space_group_name_H-M   'P 1'
#
loop_
_entity.id
_entity.type
_entity.pdbx_description
1 polymer ?
#
loop_
_entity_poly.entity_id
_entity_poly.type
_entity_poly.pdbx_seq_one_letter_code
_entity_poly.pdbx_strand_id
1 'polypeptide(L)'
;MNNLDQDPAVLVSEARAELFAPIQEKLNTLISKPNSQLQIEFENNQNSQKNDGAIIQSGPFNISIRALLASNPLNGKVINKTPFAVSIWRRQKFDLEKLQGFEKEGCETPSESAFLKKDFASAEEALEFVLSQIR
;
A
#
# COMPACT_ATOMS: atom_id res chain seq x y z
N MET A 1 8.48 21.32 21.16
CA MET A 1 8.77 21.25 19.72
C MET A 1 10.19 20.74 19.62
N ASN A 2 10.38 19.43 19.38
CA ASN A 2 11.68 18.77 19.64
C ASN A 2 12.42 18.29 18.39
N ASN A 3 11.92 18.52 17.17
CA ASN A 3 12.47 17.88 15.97
C ASN A 3 12.85 18.84 14.83
N LEU A 4 13.15 20.12 15.12
CA LEU A 4 13.57 21.08 14.08
C LEU A 4 14.90 20.69 13.41
N ASP A 5 15.72 19.88 14.08
CA ASP A 5 17.03 19.43 13.59
C ASP A 5 16.97 18.10 12.82
N GLN A 6 15.82 17.42 12.78
CA GLN A 6 15.67 16.20 11.97
C GLN A 6 15.39 16.54 10.51
N ASP A 7 15.96 15.74 9.60
CA ASP A 7 15.66 15.79 8.17
C ASP A 7 14.13 15.69 7.94
N PRO A 8 13.50 16.66 7.26
CA PRO A 8 12.07 16.62 6.94
C PRO A 8 11.64 15.33 6.23
N ALA A 9 12.50 14.72 5.41
CA ALA A 9 12.20 13.46 4.75
C ALA A 9 12.06 12.30 5.75
N VAL A 10 12.89 12.29 6.81
CA VAL A 10 12.80 11.33 7.90
C VAL A 10 11.50 11.55 8.67
N LEU A 11 11.21 12.80 9.08
CA LEU A 11 9.97 13.12 9.81
C LEU A 11 8.70 12.70 9.07
N VAL A 12 8.64 12.96 7.77
CA VAL A 12 7.50 12.56 6.94
C VAL A 12 7.39 11.05 6.81
N SER A 13 8.52 10.34 6.70
CA SER A 13 8.52 8.87 6.63
C SER A 13 8.15 8.20 7.95
N GLU A 14 8.55 8.77 9.09
CA GLU A 14 8.16 8.28 10.41
C GLU A 14 6.67 8.50 10.68
N ALA A 15 6.14 9.69 10.38
CA ALA A 15 4.72 9.99 10.55
C ALA A 15 3.83 9.05 9.71
N ARG A 16 4.24 8.68 8.49
CA ARG A 16 3.55 7.68 7.68
C ARG A 16 3.61 6.28 8.30
N ALA A 17 4.78 5.87 8.77
CA ALA A 17 4.94 4.58 9.42
C ALA A 17 4.11 4.45 10.71
N GLU A 18 4.01 5.53 11.49
CA GLU A 18 3.14 5.58 12.68
C GLU A 18 1.67 5.38 12.32
N LEU A 19 1.18 6.03 11.26
CA LEU A 19 -0.17 5.82 10.75
C LEU A 19 -0.39 4.39 10.25
N PHE A 20 0.63 3.77 9.65
CA PHE A 20 0.54 2.42 9.11
C PHE A 20 0.64 1.32 10.17
N ALA A 21 1.23 1.59 11.34
CA ALA A 21 1.51 0.58 12.36
C ALA A 21 0.29 -0.28 12.78
N PRO A 22 -0.93 0.28 12.98
CA PRO A 22 -2.11 -0.52 13.30
C PRO A 22 -2.50 -1.50 12.17
N ILE A 23 -2.35 -1.09 10.91
CA ILE A 23 -2.58 -1.96 9.75
C ILE A 23 -1.57 -3.09 9.75
N GLN A 24 -0.28 -2.77 9.91
CA GLN A 24 0.78 -3.78 9.96
C GLN A 24 0.55 -4.81 11.07
N GLU A 25 0.16 -4.39 12.26
CA GLU A 25 -0.15 -5.30 13.38
C GLU A 25 -1.27 -6.28 13.02
N LYS A 26 -2.35 -5.79 12.40
CA LYS A 26 -3.48 -6.63 11.97
C LYS A 26 -3.08 -7.59 10.85
N LEU A 27 -2.32 -7.14 9.86
CA LEU A 27 -1.82 -8.00 8.78
C LEU A 27 -0.89 -9.09 9.33
N ASN A 28 0.02 -8.75 10.26
CA ASN A 28 0.88 -9.71 10.95
C ASN A 28 0.07 -10.77 11.72
N THR A 29 -1.00 -10.35 12.38
CA THR A 29 -1.91 -11.28 13.07
C THR A 29 -2.58 -12.25 12.08
N LEU A 30 -2.92 -11.80 10.87
CA LEU A 30 -3.56 -12.64 9.85
C LEU A 30 -2.61 -13.67 9.24
N ILE A 31 -1.35 -13.31 8.98
CA ILE A 31 -0.35 -14.27 8.45
C ILE A 31 0.11 -15.27 9.51
N SER A 32 0.05 -14.90 10.79
CA SER A 32 0.44 -15.78 11.90
C SER A 32 -0.58 -16.89 12.17
N LYS A 33 -1.77 -16.84 11.57
CA LYS A 33 -2.79 -17.87 11.73
C LYS A 33 -2.37 -19.17 11.01
N PRO A 34 -2.61 -20.35 11.63
CA PRO A 34 -2.37 -21.63 10.97
C PRO A 34 -3.11 -21.71 9.63
N ASN A 35 -2.45 -22.21 8.58
CA ASN A 35 -2.99 -22.37 7.23
C ASN A 35 -3.31 -21.06 6.47
N SER A 36 -2.78 -19.91 6.91
CA SER A 36 -2.88 -18.68 6.12
C SER A 36 -2.14 -18.84 4.78
N GLN A 37 -2.86 -18.71 3.67
CA GLN A 37 -2.28 -18.68 2.31
C GLN A 37 -2.00 -17.24 1.84
N LEU A 38 -2.21 -16.25 2.72
CA LEU A 38 -2.01 -14.85 2.39
C LEU A 38 -0.53 -14.56 2.22
N GLN A 39 -0.16 -14.14 1.02
CA GLN A 39 1.17 -13.60 0.75
C GLN A 39 1.09 -12.10 0.94
N ILE A 40 1.82 -11.61 1.95
CA ILE A 40 1.90 -10.19 2.29
C ILE A 40 3.36 -9.77 2.22
N GLU A 41 3.64 -8.73 1.45
CA GLU A 41 4.92 -8.05 1.38
C GLU A 41 4.78 -6.66 1.99
N PHE A 42 5.61 -6.35 2.99
CA PHE A 42 5.64 -5.01 3.58
C PHE A 42 6.61 -4.12 2.81
N GLU A 43 6.20 -2.89 2.54
CA GLU A 43 6.99 -1.91 1.82
C GLU A 43 7.79 -1.06 2.83
N ASN A 44 9.10 -1.27 2.87
CA ASN A 44 9.99 -0.52 3.77
C ASN A 44 10.38 0.83 3.19
N ASN A 45 10.26 1.88 4.00
CA ASN A 45 10.69 3.21 3.64
C ASN A 45 12.17 3.43 3.99
N GLN A 46 13.00 3.76 3.00
CA GLN A 46 14.45 3.93 3.19
C GLN A 46 14.84 5.05 4.16
N ASN A 47 13.99 6.06 4.38
CA ASN A 47 14.32 7.17 5.29
C ASN A 47 14.08 6.79 6.76
N SER A 48 12.96 6.14 7.07
CA SER A 48 12.61 5.73 8.44
C SER A 48 13.03 4.31 8.80
N GLN A 49 13.39 3.49 7.80
CA GLN A 49 13.60 2.05 7.93
C GLN A 49 12.38 1.31 8.51
N LYS A 50 11.19 1.91 8.40
CA LYS A 50 9.90 1.36 8.86
C LYS A 50 8.97 1.15 7.66
N ASN A 51 7.97 0.30 7.81
CA ASN A 51 7.01 0.10 6.74
C ASN A 51 5.92 1.18 6.76
N ASP A 52 5.56 1.69 5.60
CA ASP A 52 4.43 2.62 5.40
C ASP A 52 3.40 2.09 4.40
N GLY A 53 3.55 0.83 3.98
CA GLY A 53 2.65 0.15 3.08
C GLY A 53 2.79 -1.37 3.11
N ALA A 54 1.85 -2.05 2.46
CA ALA A 54 1.92 -3.47 2.16
C ALA A 54 1.24 -3.80 0.83
N ILE A 55 1.69 -4.88 0.20
CA ILE A 55 1.05 -5.54 -0.93
C ILE A 55 0.58 -6.91 -0.50
N ILE A 56 -0.71 -7.20 -0.68
CA ILE A 56 -1.36 -8.46 -0.38
C ILE A 56 -1.73 -9.13 -1.69
N GLN A 57 -1.34 -10.38 -1.87
CA GLN A 57 -1.75 -11.16 -3.03
C GLN A 57 -2.99 -11.99 -2.67
N SER A 58 -4.07 -11.82 -3.44
CA SER A 58 -5.28 -12.64 -3.32
C SER A 58 -5.72 -13.09 -4.72
N GLY A 59 -5.63 -14.40 -4.98
CA GLY A 59 -5.94 -14.97 -6.28
C GLY A 59 -5.17 -14.28 -7.42
N PRO A 60 -5.83 -13.79 -8.48
CA PRO A 60 -5.15 -13.11 -9.58
C PRO A 60 -4.89 -11.61 -9.32
N PHE A 61 -5.11 -11.10 -8.11
CA PHE A 61 -5.00 -9.67 -7.79
C PHE A 61 -3.90 -9.37 -6.78
N ASN A 62 -3.31 -8.18 -6.92
CA ASN A 62 -2.54 -7.50 -5.89
C ASN A 62 -3.42 -6.42 -5.27
N ILE A 63 -3.38 -6.30 -3.95
CA ILE A 63 -4.05 -5.27 -3.17
C ILE A 63 -2.97 -4.53 -2.40
N SER A 64 -2.74 -3.26 -2.74
CA SER A 64 -1.87 -2.36 -1.97
C SER A 64 -2.69 -1.58 -0.94
N ILE A 65 -2.16 -1.46 0.27
CA ILE A 65 -2.64 -0.56 1.31
C ILE A 65 -1.46 0.25 1.83
N ARG A 66 -1.59 1.59 1.84
CA ARG A 66 -0.51 2.50 2.19
C ARG A 66 -0.99 3.64 3.08
N ALA A 67 -0.13 4.06 4.00
CA ALA A 67 -0.31 5.30 4.74
C ALA A 67 0.35 6.47 4.00
N LEU A 68 -0.41 7.55 3.86
CA LEU A 68 0.01 8.84 3.33
C LEU A 68 0.14 9.83 4.49
N LEU A 69 0.85 10.92 4.26
CA LEU A 69 1.04 11.94 5.29
C LEU A 69 -0.31 12.63 5.60
N ALA A 70 -0.82 12.47 6.82
CA ALA A 70 -2.09 13.06 7.25
C ALA A 70 -1.94 14.55 7.63
N SER A 71 -0.89 14.87 8.39
CA SER A 71 -0.61 16.20 8.92
C SER A 71 0.86 16.55 8.73
N ASN A 72 1.16 17.83 8.60
CA ASN A 72 2.53 18.31 8.58
C ASN A 72 3.19 18.04 9.96
N PRO A 73 4.30 17.29 10.01
CA PRO A 73 4.91 16.86 11.28
C PRO A 73 5.55 18.01 12.07
N LEU A 74 5.80 19.16 11.45
CA LEU A 74 6.42 20.32 12.09
C LEU A 74 5.40 21.24 12.79
N ASN A 75 4.19 21.36 12.22
CA ASN A 75 3.19 22.32 12.70
C ASN A 75 1.80 21.72 12.98
N GLY A 76 1.61 20.42 12.77
CA GLY A 76 0.36 19.70 13.03
C GLY A 76 -0.79 20.03 12.09
N LYS A 77 -0.60 20.89 11.07
CA LYS A 77 -1.67 21.24 10.12
C LYS A 77 -2.07 20.00 9.32
N VAL A 78 -3.35 19.66 9.35
CA VAL A 78 -3.92 18.59 8.51
C VAL A 78 -3.74 18.95 7.03
N ILE A 79 -3.14 18.03 6.27
CA ILE A 79 -2.90 18.16 4.83
C ILE A 79 -3.66 17.11 4.01
N ASN A 80 -3.99 15.97 4.61
CA ASN A 80 -4.77 14.90 3.98
C ASN A 80 -5.78 14.35 4.97
N LYS A 81 -7.08 14.48 4.64
CA LYS A 81 -8.18 13.96 5.47
C LYS A 81 -8.44 12.47 5.26
N THR A 82 -7.90 11.89 4.20
CA THR A 82 -8.00 10.47 3.86
C THR A 82 -6.61 9.87 3.66
N PRO A 83 -5.84 9.68 4.75
CA PRO A 83 -4.43 9.32 4.67
C PRO A 83 -4.19 7.84 4.39
N PHE A 84 -5.21 7.04 4.09
CA PHE A 84 -5.03 5.62 3.77
C PHE A 84 -5.47 5.37 2.33
N ALA A 85 -4.54 4.95 1.49
CA ALA A 85 -4.81 4.66 0.09
C ALA A 85 -4.80 3.16 -0.15
N VAL A 86 -5.87 2.64 -0.77
CA VAL A 86 -5.97 1.26 -1.22
C VAL A 86 -6.03 1.22 -2.73
N SER A 87 -5.25 0.34 -3.35
CA SER A 87 -5.25 0.12 -4.80
C SER A 87 -5.28 -1.38 -5.10
N ILE A 88 -6.08 -1.78 -6.09
CA ILE A 88 -6.25 -3.18 -6.48
C ILE A 88 -6.02 -3.29 -7.97
N TRP A 89 -5.17 -4.23 -8.37
CA TRP A 89 -4.90 -4.49 -9.77
C TRP A 89 -4.68 -5.98 -10.03
N ARG A 90 -5.01 -6.41 -11.25
CA ARG A 90 -4.74 -7.78 -11.68
C ARG A 90 -3.23 -7.99 -11.81
N ARG A 91 -2.72 -9.10 -11.28
CA ARG A 91 -1.35 -9.58 -11.53
C ARG A 91 -1.21 -9.81 -13.03
N GLN A 92 -0.49 -8.91 -13.69
CA GLN A 92 -0.13 -9.10 -15.09
C GLN A 92 1.09 -10.02 -15.13
N LYS A 93 0.94 -11.19 -15.75
CA LYS A 93 2.10 -11.91 -16.27
C LYS A 93 2.47 -11.24 -17.58
N PHE A 94 3.45 -10.36 -17.56
CA PHE A 94 4.16 -10.00 -18.79
C PHE A 94 4.93 -11.24 -19.22
N ASP A 95 4.36 -11.98 -20.17
CA ASP A 95 4.99 -13.13 -20.80
C ASP A 95 6.03 -12.59 -21.78
N LEU A 96 7.17 -12.09 -21.26
CA LEU A 96 8.26 -11.51 -22.06
C LEU A 96 8.75 -12.49 -23.15
N GLU A 97 8.62 -13.80 -22.91
CA GLU A 97 8.95 -14.85 -23.89
C GLU A 97 8.03 -14.84 -25.12
N LYS A 98 6.75 -14.44 -24.98
CA LYS A 98 5.84 -14.30 -26.14
C LYS A 98 6.11 -13.03 -26.94
N LEU A 99 6.75 -12.02 -26.38
CA LEU A 99 7.07 -10.78 -27.08
C LEU A 99 8.25 -10.91 -28.05
N GLN A 100 9.03 -11.98 -27.98
CA GLN A 100 10.13 -12.23 -28.93
C GLN A 100 9.68 -12.70 -30.32
N GLY A 101 8.36 -12.82 -30.57
CA GLY A 101 7.81 -13.32 -31.83
C GLY A 101 6.64 -12.55 -32.46
N PHE A 102 6.21 -11.41 -31.91
CA PHE A 102 5.03 -10.69 -32.43
C PHE A 102 5.34 -9.24 -32.83
N GLU A 103 5.36 -9.01 -34.15
CA GLU A 103 5.46 -7.69 -34.79
C GLU A 103 4.20 -6.82 -34.66
N LYS A 104 3.09 -7.26 -34.06
CA LYS A 104 1.81 -6.52 -34.16
C LYS A 104 0.81 -6.72 -33.00
N GLU A 105 1.22 -6.59 -31.75
CA GLU A 105 0.22 -6.37 -30.68
C GLU A 105 0.61 -5.11 -29.91
N GLY A 106 -0.21 -4.07 -30.06
CA GLY A 106 0.01 -2.77 -29.46
C GLY A 106 0.15 -2.87 -27.95
N CYS A 107 0.88 -1.93 -27.36
CA CYS A 107 0.82 -1.67 -25.93
C CYS A 107 -0.61 -1.25 -25.57
N GLU A 108 -1.52 -2.19 -25.40
CA GLU A 108 -2.83 -1.92 -24.84
C GLU A 108 -2.61 -1.43 -23.41
N THR A 109 -2.89 -0.15 -23.21
CA THR A 109 -3.02 0.40 -21.86
C THR A 109 -4.09 -0.46 -21.17
N PRO A 110 -3.80 -1.07 -20.01
CA PRO A 110 -4.78 -1.89 -19.32
C PRO A 110 -6.06 -1.09 -19.15
N SER A 111 -7.22 -1.66 -19.51
CA SER A 111 -8.50 -0.96 -19.38
C SER A 111 -8.67 -0.47 -17.94
N GLU A 112 -9.14 0.77 -17.74
CA GLU A 112 -9.36 1.35 -16.40
C GLU A 112 -10.20 0.43 -15.49
N SER A 113 -11.02 -0.45 -16.08
CA SER A 113 -11.78 -1.50 -15.39
C SER A 113 -10.94 -2.54 -14.61
N ALA A 114 -9.62 -2.58 -14.80
CA ALA A 114 -8.70 -3.51 -14.12
C ALA A 114 -8.00 -2.91 -12.89
N PHE A 115 -8.23 -1.62 -12.58
CA PHE A 115 -7.56 -0.89 -11.50
C PHE A 115 -8.59 -0.17 -10.61
N LEU A 116 -8.73 -0.61 -9.36
CA LEU A 116 -9.59 0.06 -8.37
C LEU A 116 -8.72 0.84 -7.39
N LYS A 117 -9.02 2.12 -7.18
CA LYS A 117 -8.35 2.96 -6.17
C LYS A 117 -9.38 3.63 -5.26
N LYS A 118 -9.13 3.60 -3.95
CA LYS A 118 -9.98 4.26 -2.96
C LYS A 118 -9.15 4.74 -1.78
N ASP A 119 -9.46 5.94 -1.30
CA ASP A 119 -8.82 6.54 -0.13
C ASP A 119 -9.80 6.55 1.07
N PHE A 120 -9.26 6.45 2.28
CA PHE A 120 -10.03 6.31 3.53
C PHE A 120 -9.51 7.26 4.62
N ALA A 121 -10.43 7.67 5.49
CA ALA A 121 -10.13 8.56 6.62
C ALA A 121 -9.50 7.81 7.80
N SER A 122 -9.76 6.51 7.93
CA SER A 122 -9.29 5.68 9.03
C SER A 122 -8.57 4.42 8.56
N ALA A 123 -7.67 3.92 9.41
CA ALA A 123 -6.95 2.67 9.17
C ALA A 123 -7.92 1.48 9.18
N GLU A 124 -8.91 1.52 10.06
CA GLU A 124 -9.93 0.50 10.24
C GLU A 124 -10.78 0.34 8.97
N GLU A 125 -11.33 1.43 8.41
CA GLU A 125 -12.13 1.37 7.19
C GLU A 125 -11.30 0.87 5.99
N ALA A 126 -10.04 1.33 5.88
CA ALA A 126 -9.14 0.89 4.83
C ALA A 126 -8.87 -0.61 4.94
N LEU A 127 -8.64 -1.10 6.16
CA LEU A 127 -8.38 -2.51 6.41
C LEU A 127 -9.63 -3.36 6.18
N GLU A 128 -10.80 -2.96 6.68
CA GLU A 128 -12.07 -3.65 6.43
C GLU A 128 -12.34 -3.78 4.93
N PHE A 129 -12.11 -2.70 4.19
CA PHE A 129 -12.21 -2.72 2.74
C PHE A 129 -11.23 -3.72 2.13
N VAL A 130 -9.93 -3.68 2.47
CA VAL A 130 -8.94 -4.65 1.98
C VAL A 130 -9.37 -6.09 2.28
N LEU A 131 -9.79 -6.39 3.50
CA LEU A 131 -10.20 -7.74 3.90
C LEU A 131 -11.42 -8.22 3.13
N SER A 132 -12.36 -7.33 2.77
CA SER A 132 -13.51 -7.68 1.93
C SER A 132 -13.15 -8.09 0.49
N GLN A 133 -11.94 -7.73 0.03
CA GLN A 133 -11.46 -8.03 -1.32
C GLN A 133 -10.62 -9.31 -1.38
N ILE A 134 -10.19 -9.80 -0.22
CA ILE A 134 -9.47 -11.07 -0.12
C ILE A 134 -10.48 -12.21 -0.28
N ARG A 135 -10.21 -13.09 -1.24
CA ARG A 135 -10.94 -14.35 -1.49
C ARG A 135 -10.05 -15.55 -1.23
#